data_AF-A0A7Y3I1N2-F1
#
_entry.id   AF-A0A7Y3I1N2-F1
#
_cell.length_a   1.000
_cell.length_b   1.000
_cell.length_c   1.000
_cell.angle_alpha   90.00
_cell.angle_beta   90.00
_cell.angle_gamma   90.00
#
_symmetry.space_group_name_H-M   'P 1'
#
loop_
_entity.id
_entity.type
_entity.pdbx_description
1 polymer ?
#
loop_
_entity_poly.entity_id
_entity_poly.type
_entity_poly.pdbx_seq_one_letter_code
_entity_poly.pdbx_strand_id
1 'polypeptide(L)'
;MYILVLFGSLLVSMLGMGAILATRLEVGATEDSGTVEEATLYARAGLEMAMYRIDHDPSWRTPAAAGTWDVPTAVGRGTYRIAFTDPSDGDLVDSPYDPIEITATGTLENATQRLHMRLDVAKPGLDCLRSSVHAEGDVVFEGVTATTDHWITANNEVEASSGAGFASHVHAEVAAQSAVVASGGSQFHGTTTTDGDWPLAMPDPATVMDYYLANGTAIDVNDLPTWDANLLDNPGMEGPPPDPPTQHWFPVGACTLSADGVKKDEGSYSLIATGRANTGDGPAQDVTGKVMSGLAYGVTVRAATVGGNDKGRITLTVTSSIDGVLS
;
A
#
# COMPACT_ATOMS: atom_id res chain seq x y z
N MET A 1 -91.14 -38.10 34.49
CA MET A 1 -90.71 -38.21 33.08
C MET A 1 -90.13 -36.90 32.54
N TYR A 2 -90.76 -35.75 32.76
CA TYR A 2 -90.25 -34.43 32.31
C TYR A 2 -88.83 -34.07 32.77
N ILE A 3 -88.46 -34.39 34.01
CA ILE A 3 -87.13 -34.06 34.58
C ILE A 3 -85.99 -34.79 33.85
N LEU A 4 -86.20 -36.04 33.41
CA LEU A 4 -85.19 -36.80 32.66
C LEU A 4 -84.97 -36.24 31.25
N VAL A 5 -86.05 -35.82 30.58
CA VAL A 5 -85.96 -35.19 29.26
C VAL A 5 -85.28 -33.83 29.36
N LEU A 6 -85.56 -33.07 30.43
CA LEU A 6 -84.95 -31.77 30.67
C LEU A 6 -83.44 -31.90 30.97
N PHE A 7 -83.04 -32.84 31.82
CA PHE A 7 -81.63 -33.16 32.04
C PHE A 7 -80.92 -33.62 30.76
N GLY A 8 -81.56 -34.48 29.96
CA GLY A 8 -81.02 -34.92 28.68
C GLY A 8 -80.79 -33.77 27.70
N SER A 9 -81.77 -32.86 27.58
CA SER A 9 -81.64 -31.68 26.71
C SER A 9 -80.54 -30.72 27.17
N LEU A 10 -80.37 -30.55 28.49
CA LEU A 10 -79.34 -29.69 29.05
C LEU A 10 -77.94 -30.27 28.80
N LEU A 11 -77.78 -31.58 28.96
CA LEU A 11 -76.51 -32.29 28.70
C LEU A 11 -76.11 -32.20 27.22
N VAL A 12 -77.08 -32.39 26.30
CA VAL A 12 -76.86 -32.23 24.86
C VAL A 12 -76.50 -30.78 24.52
N SER A 13 -77.13 -29.79 25.16
CA SER A 13 -76.80 -28.38 24.92
C SER A 13 -75.40 -27.99 25.40
N MET A 14 -74.95 -28.54 26.55
CA MET A 14 -73.59 -28.34 27.05
C MET A 14 -72.55 -29.00 26.12
N LEU A 15 -72.83 -30.22 25.65
CA LEU A 15 -71.95 -30.88 24.68
C LEU A 15 -71.88 -30.11 23.36
N GLY A 16 -73.03 -29.60 22.87
CA GLY A 16 -73.08 -28.76 21.68
C GLY A 16 -72.29 -27.46 21.82
N MET A 17 -72.40 -26.78 22.97
CA MET A 17 -71.66 -25.54 23.23
C MET A 17 -70.16 -25.77 23.42
N GLY A 18 -69.78 -26.88 24.08
CA GLY A 18 -68.37 -27.29 24.23
C GLY A 18 -67.70 -27.56 22.88
N ALA A 19 -68.40 -28.24 21.96
CA ALA A 19 -67.89 -28.48 20.61
C ALA A 19 -67.72 -27.18 19.79
N ILE A 20 -68.63 -26.22 19.93
CA ILE A 20 -68.54 -24.92 19.25
C ILE A 20 -67.38 -24.07 19.80
N LEU A 21 -67.15 -24.10 21.12
CA LEU A 21 -66.02 -23.39 21.72
C LEU A 21 -64.67 -24.01 21.31
N ALA A 22 -64.58 -25.35 21.30
CA ALA A 22 -63.37 -26.06 20.86
C ALA A 22 -63.01 -25.74 19.41
N THR A 23 -63.99 -25.81 18.50
CA THR A 23 -63.78 -25.49 17.08
C THR A 23 -63.38 -24.03 16.85
N ARG A 24 -63.93 -23.08 17.60
CA ARG A 24 -63.50 -21.66 17.49
C ARG A 24 -62.05 -21.44 17.95
N LEU A 25 -61.62 -22.15 18.99
CA LEU A 25 -60.23 -22.08 19.46
C LEU A 25 -59.27 -22.67 18.43
N GLU A 26 -59.62 -23.80 17.81
CA GLU A 26 -58.81 -24.42 16.75
C GLU A 26 -58.74 -23.55 15.49
N VAL A 27 -59.85 -22.93 15.08
CA VAL A 27 -59.87 -21.99 13.94
C VAL A 27 -59.00 -20.76 14.23
N GLY A 28 -59.14 -20.14 15.40
CA GLY A 28 -58.32 -18.99 15.78
C GLY A 28 -56.83 -19.31 15.86
N ALA A 29 -56.46 -20.47 16.43
CA ALA A 29 -55.07 -20.91 16.48
C ALA A 29 -54.49 -21.18 15.08
N THR A 30 -55.31 -21.67 14.15
CA THR A 30 -54.90 -21.91 12.76
C THR A 30 -54.73 -20.59 12.00
N GLU A 31 -55.66 -19.63 12.17
CA GLU A 31 -55.56 -18.29 11.60
C GLU A 31 -54.33 -17.54 12.12
N ASP A 32 -54.04 -17.62 13.42
CA ASP A 32 -52.84 -17.04 14.03
C ASP A 32 -51.56 -17.67 13.46
N SER A 33 -51.54 -18.99 13.24
CA SER A 33 -50.40 -19.66 12.61
C SER A 33 -50.19 -19.21 11.15
N GLY A 34 -51.27 -19.06 10.38
CA GLY A 34 -51.22 -18.59 9.00
C GLY A 34 -50.74 -17.14 8.89
N THR A 35 -51.21 -16.25 9.78
CA THR A 35 -50.76 -14.84 9.79
C THR A 35 -49.29 -14.70 10.18
N VAL A 36 -48.78 -15.56 11.08
CA VAL A 36 -47.36 -15.62 11.42
C VAL A 36 -46.52 -16.06 10.22
N GLU A 37 -46.91 -17.13 9.52
CA GLU A 37 -46.20 -17.60 8.33
C GLU A 37 -46.19 -16.54 7.21
N GLU A 38 -47.33 -15.89 6.96
CA GLU A 38 -47.42 -14.79 5.99
C GLU A 38 -46.54 -13.59 6.41
N ALA A 39 -46.52 -13.22 7.70
CA ALA A 39 -45.62 -12.17 8.21
C ALA A 39 -44.14 -12.53 8.00
N THR A 40 -43.76 -13.80 8.15
CA THR A 40 -42.40 -14.27 7.84
C THR A 40 -42.10 -14.16 6.35
N LEU A 41 -43.05 -14.48 5.46
CA LEU A 41 -42.88 -14.31 4.02
C LEU A 41 -42.69 -12.83 3.65
N TYR A 42 -43.41 -11.91 4.29
CA TYR A 42 -43.21 -10.46 4.09
C TYR A 42 -41.85 -9.99 4.60
N ALA A 43 -41.39 -10.49 5.75
CA ALA A 43 -40.05 -10.18 6.25
C ALA A 43 -38.96 -10.68 5.28
N ARG A 44 -39.14 -11.88 4.70
CA ARG A 44 -38.23 -12.42 3.69
C ARG A 44 -38.25 -11.59 2.40
N ALA A 45 -39.42 -11.21 1.91
CA ALA A 45 -39.54 -10.32 0.76
C ALA A 45 -38.82 -8.97 1.00
N GLY A 46 -38.87 -8.46 2.23
CA GLY A 46 -38.09 -7.29 2.65
C GLY A 46 -36.58 -7.49 2.52
N LEU A 47 -36.04 -8.65 2.93
CA LEU A 47 -34.62 -8.97 2.76
C LEU A 47 -34.22 -9.07 1.28
N GLU A 48 -35.03 -9.73 0.46
CA GLU A 48 -34.76 -9.85 -0.99
C GLU A 48 -34.78 -8.47 -1.67
N MET A 49 -35.71 -7.59 -1.27
CA MET A 49 -35.75 -6.22 -1.77
C MET A 49 -34.55 -5.39 -1.29
N ALA A 50 -34.07 -5.62 -0.06
CA ALA A 50 -32.85 -5.00 0.43
C ALA A 50 -31.63 -5.40 -0.41
N MET A 51 -31.51 -6.69 -0.74
CA MET A 51 -30.45 -7.19 -1.62
C MET A 51 -30.55 -6.60 -3.03
N TYR A 52 -31.76 -6.52 -3.59
CA TYR A 52 -31.98 -5.88 -4.90
C TYR A 52 -31.55 -4.40 -4.88
N ARG A 53 -31.85 -3.66 -3.81
CA ARG A 53 -31.43 -2.26 -3.65
C ARG A 53 -29.91 -2.15 -3.58
N ILE A 54 -29.23 -3.02 -2.84
CA ILE A 54 -27.75 -3.03 -2.77
C ILE A 54 -27.13 -3.22 -4.16
N ASP A 55 -27.72 -4.07 -4.99
CA ASP A 55 -27.21 -4.40 -6.32
C ASP A 55 -27.50 -3.31 -7.38
N HIS A 56 -28.65 -2.63 -7.28
CA HIS A 56 -29.14 -1.72 -8.33
C HIS A 56 -29.10 -0.22 -7.99
N ASP A 57 -28.86 0.16 -6.73
CA ASP A 57 -28.80 1.57 -6.29
C ASP A 57 -27.37 1.92 -5.82
N PRO A 58 -26.54 2.61 -6.63
CA PRO A 58 -25.19 3.02 -6.22
C PRO A 58 -25.14 3.88 -4.95
N SER A 59 -26.27 4.50 -4.57
CA SER A 59 -26.42 5.34 -3.39
C SER A 59 -27.11 4.62 -2.22
N TRP A 60 -27.23 3.28 -2.24
CA TRP A 60 -27.91 2.55 -1.17
C TRP A 60 -27.30 2.76 0.22
N ARG A 61 -26.03 3.17 0.30
CA ARG A 61 -25.30 3.52 1.54
C ARG A 61 -25.54 4.95 2.05
N THR A 62 -26.19 5.81 1.29
CA THR A 62 -26.46 7.19 1.70
C THR A 62 -27.77 7.45 2.49
N PRO A 63 -28.62 6.47 2.90
CA PRO A 63 -29.85 6.82 3.57
C PRO A 63 -29.57 7.40 4.97
N ALA A 64 -30.46 8.28 5.39
CA ALA A 64 -30.37 9.05 6.62
C ALA A 64 -30.18 8.15 7.86
N ALA A 65 -28.94 8.12 8.37
CA ALA A 65 -28.48 7.43 9.56
C ALA A 65 -28.62 5.90 9.55
N ALA A 66 -27.50 5.20 9.80
CA ALA A 66 -27.51 3.78 10.13
C ALA A 66 -28.53 3.50 11.25
N GLY A 67 -29.28 2.43 11.11
CA GLY A 67 -30.33 2.03 12.06
C GLY A 67 -31.69 2.71 11.84
N THR A 68 -31.83 3.63 10.88
CA THR A 68 -33.14 4.19 10.52
C THR A 68 -33.94 3.18 9.71
N TRP A 69 -35.20 2.99 10.11
CA TRP A 69 -36.14 2.16 9.39
C TRP A 69 -36.70 2.90 8.18
N ASP A 70 -36.72 2.21 7.04
CA ASP A 70 -37.44 2.64 5.85
C ASP A 70 -38.95 2.76 6.15
N VAL A 71 -39.62 3.58 5.33
CA VAL A 71 -41.08 3.73 5.36
C VAL A 71 -41.71 2.35 5.08
N PRO A 72 -42.70 1.92 5.89
CA PRO A 72 -43.39 0.65 5.66
C PRO A 72 -43.99 0.60 4.26
N THR A 73 -43.61 -0.43 3.50
CA THR A 73 -44.05 -0.64 2.11
C THR A 73 -45.04 -1.79 2.06
N ALA A 74 -46.20 -1.57 1.43
CA ALA A 74 -47.25 -2.57 1.32
C ALA A 74 -46.95 -3.61 0.23
N VAL A 75 -47.13 -4.89 0.56
CA VAL A 75 -47.05 -6.02 -0.37
C VAL A 75 -48.22 -6.96 -0.09
N GLY A 76 -49.15 -7.05 -1.04
CA GLY A 76 -50.36 -7.84 -0.85
C GLY A 76 -51.21 -7.31 0.31
N ARG A 77 -51.40 -8.14 1.35
CA ARG A 77 -52.21 -7.82 2.55
C ARG A 77 -51.38 -7.30 3.72
N GLY A 78 -50.06 -7.45 3.67
CA GLY A 78 -49.14 -7.03 4.72
C GLY A 78 -48.22 -5.89 4.29
N THR A 79 -47.28 -5.56 5.16
CA THR A 79 -46.22 -4.59 4.88
C THR A 79 -44.87 -5.16 5.29
N TYR A 80 -43.81 -4.66 4.66
CA TYR A 80 -42.44 -4.87 5.12
C TYR A 80 -41.76 -3.52 5.35
N ARG A 81 -40.74 -3.51 6.21
CA ARG A 81 -39.80 -2.40 6.38
C ARG A 81 -38.39 -2.96 6.59
N ILE A 82 -37.40 -2.19 6.16
CA ILE A 82 -35.99 -2.59 6.17
C ILE A 82 -35.21 -1.55 6.97
N ALA A 83 -34.17 -1.98 7.67
CA ALA A 83 -33.17 -1.10 8.26
C ALA A 83 -31.78 -1.70 7.98
N PHE A 84 -30.84 -0.83 7.64
CA PHE A 84 -29.42 -1.15 7.48
C PHE A 84 -28.66 -0.62 8.68
N THR A 85 -27.73 -1.37 9.24
CA THR A 85 -26.89 -0.94 10.37
C THR A 85 -25.46 -1.39 10.13
N ASP A 86 -24.49 -0.55 10.49
CA ASP A 86 -23.09 -0.93 10.55
C ASP A 86 -22.77 -1.48 11.96
N PRO A 87 -22.27 -2.72 12.09
CA PRO A 87 -21.96 -3.33 13.38
C PRO A 87 -20.58 -2.92 13.94
N SER A 88 -19.72 -2.26 13.16
CA SER A 88 -18.38 -1.82 13.54
C SER A 88 -18.43 -0.50 14.30
N ASP A 89 -19.02 0.53 13.71
CA ASP A 89 -19.04 1.87 14.29
C ASP A 89 -20.36 2.65 14.10
N GLY A 90 -21.30 2.11 13.32
CA GLY A 90 -22.59 2.72 13.07
C GLY A 90 -22.57 3.79 11.96
N ASP A 91 -21.49 3.89 11.17
CA ASP A 91 -21.46 4.65 9.92
C ASP A 91 -21.53 3.68 8.73
N LEU A 92 -22.38 3.97 7.74
CA LEU A 92 -22.49 3.14 6.53
C LEU A 92 -21.73 3.75 5.34
N VAL A 93 -21.18 4.97 5.50
CA VAL A 93 -20.64 5.80 4.41
C VAL A 93 -19.12 5.86 4.44
N ASP A 94 -18.50 5.66 5.59
CA ASP A 94 -17.06 5.81 5.80
C ASP A 94 -16.23 4.76 5.04
N SER A 95 -16.73 3.53 4.97
CA SER A 95 -16.05 2.42 4.29
C SER A 95 -17.01 1.58 3.44
N PRO A 96 -16.74 1.44 2.13
CA PRO A 96 -17.55 0.57 1.26
C PRO A 96 -17.32 -0.92 1.52
N TYR A 97 -16.34 -1.28 2.35
CA TYR A 97 -15.99 -2.66 2.67
C TYR A 97 -16.50 -3.12 4.03
N ASP A 98 -17.15 -2.24 4.77
CA ASP A 98 -17.58 -2.57 6.11
C ASP A 98 -18.77 -3.54 6.05
N PRO A 99 -18.81 -4.50 7.00
CA PRO A 99 -19.88 -5.48 7.06
C PRO A 99 -21.19 -4.78 7.34
N ILE A 100 -22.28 -5.24 6.74
CA ILE A 100 -23.59 -4.65 6.96
C ILE A 100 -24.54 -5.62 7.63
N GLU A 101 -25.39 -5.06 8.48
CA GLU A 101 -26.42 -5.74 9.22
C GLU A 101 -27.79 -5.30 8.67
N ILE A 102 -28.52 -6.22 8.01
CA ILE A 102 -29.83 -5.94 7.40
C ILE A 102 -30.93 -6.56 8.26
N THR A 103 -31.80 -5.72 8.79
CA THR A 103 -32.98 -6.15 9.52
C THR A 103 -34.25 -5.87 8.72
N ALA A 104 -35.02 -6.91 8.40
CA ALA A 104 -36.33 -6.78 7.78
C ALA A 104 -37.44 -7.15 8.76
N THR A 105 -38.49 -6.35 8.83
CA THR A 105 -39.70 -6.65 9.61
C THR A 105 -40.90 -6.74 8.69
N GLY A 106 -41.59 -7.88 8.70
CA GLY A 106 -42.87 -8.10 8.03
C GLY A 106 -44.01 -8.02 9.04
N THR A 107 -45.10 -7.33 8.68
CA THR A 107 -46.30 -7.24 9.52
C THR A 107 -47.54 -7.60 8.73
N LEU A 108 -48.42 -8.39 9.34
CA LEU A 108 -49.76 -8.68 8.85
C LEU A 108 -50.72 -8.69 10.04
N GLU A 109 -51.66 -7.75 10.06
CA GLU A 109 -52.63 -7.62 11.15
C GLU A 109 -51.94 -7.53 12.52
N ASN A 110 -52.06 -8.57 13.37
CA ASN A 110 -51.41 -8.64 14.69
C ASN A 110 -50.09 -9.42 14.70
N ALA A 111 -49.73 -10.06 13.58
CA ALA A 111 -48.49 -10.82 13.46
C ALA A 111 -47.35 -9.92 12.98
N THR A 112 -46.24 -9.92 13.71
CA THR A 112 -45.00 -9.23 13.34
C THR A 112 -43.85 -10.21 13.39
N GLN A 113 -43.11 -10.33 12.29
CA GLN A 113 -41.95 -11.19 12.17
C GLN A 113 -40.73 -10.37 11.76
N ARG A 114 -39.59 -10.67 12.36
CA ARG A 114 -38.33 -9.96 12.08
C ARG A 114 -37.27 -10.98 11.67
N LEU A 115 -36.65 -10.72 10.53
CA LEU A 115 -35.51 -11.48 10.03
C LEU A 115 -34.28 -10.58 9.99
N HIS A 116 -33.13 -11.22 10.15
CA HIS A 116 -31.86 -10.53 10.26
C HIS A 116 -30.80 -11.26 9.41
N MET A 117 -30.00 -10.51 8.66
CA MET A 117 -28.95 -11.01 7.78
C MET A 117 -27.71 -10.11 7.88
N ARG A 118 -26.53 -10.72 8.07
CA ARG A 118 -25.25 -10.05 7.96
C ARG A 118 -24.62 -10.33 6.61
N LEU A 119 -24.12 -9.29 5.94
CA LEU A 119 -23.32 -9.42 4.73
C LEU A 119 -21.92 -8.93 5.03
N ASP A 120 -20.94 -9.80 4.82
CA ASP A 120 -19.53 -9.42 4.84
C ASP A 120 -19.11 -9.11 3.40
N VAL A 121 -18.62 -7.89 3.16
CA VAL A 121 -18.13 -7.49 1.83
C VAL A 121 -16.72 -8.06 1.66
N ALA A 122 -16.55 -8.93 0.67
CA ALA A 122 -15.20 -9.36 0.29
C ALA A 122 -14.50 -8.17 -0.35
N LYS A 123 -13.38 -7.72 0.25
CA LYS A 123 -12.50 -6.72 -0.37
C LYS A 123 -11.82 -7.37 -1.58
N PRO A 124 -12.21 -7.06 -2.83
CA PRO A 124 -11.46 -7.56 -3.98
C PRO A 124 -10.03 -7.01 -3.88
N GLY A 125 -9.05 -7.82 -4.27
CA GLY A 125 -7.68 -7.31 -4.45
C GLY A 125 -7.71 -6.16 -5.47
N LEU A 126 -6.89 -5.14 -5.27
CA LEU A 126 -6.78 -4.04 -6.23
C LEU A 126 -6.23 -4.58 -7.55
N ASP A 127 -6.89 -4.25 -8.67
CA ASP A 127 -6.48 -4.74 -10.00
C ASP A 127 -5.08 -4.26 -10.41
N CYS A 128 -4.62 -3.13 -9.87
CA CYS A 128 -3.24 -2.67 -10.05
C CYS A 128 -2.19 -3.68 -9.55
N LEU A 129 -2.54 -4.50 -8.53
CA LEU A 129 -1.65 -5.53 -7.96
C LEU A 129 -1.51 -6.77 -8.86
N ARG A 130 -2.30 -6.85 -9.93
CA ARG A 130 -2.15 -7.91 -10.93
C ARG A 130 -0.98 -7.63 -11.87
N SER A 131 -0.46 -6.40 -11.92
CA SER A 131 0.67 -6.05 -12.79
C SER A 131 1.99 -6.19 -12.03
N SER A 132 3.07 -6.55 -12.72
CA SER A 132 4.43 -6.51 -12.12
C SER A 132 4.82 -5.09 -11.75
N VAL A 133 4.41 -4.13 -12.58
CA VAL A 133 4.61 -2.71 -12.38
C VAL A 133 3.33 -2.00 -12.80
N HIS A 134 2.84 -1.11 -11.95
CA HIS A 134 1.74 -0.21 -12.26
C HIS A 134 2.05 1.20 -11.73
N ALA A 135 1.68 2.23 -12.49
CA ALA A 135 1.80 3.62 -12.08
C ALA A 135 0.48 4.38 -12.28
N GLU A 136 0.19 5.32 -11.38
CA GLU A 136 -0.92 6.27 -11.52
C GLU A 136 -0.72 7.20 -12.73
N GLY A 137 0.53 7.52 -13.04
CA GLY A 137 0.91 8.31 -14.22
C GLY A 137 1.55 7.44 -15.29
N ASP A 138 2.70 7.89 -15.78
CA ASP A 138 3.43 7.24 -16.87
C ASP A 138 4.44 6.20 -16.37
N VAL A 139 4.66 5.16 -17.17
CA VAL A 139 5.79 4.25 -17.03
C VAL A 139 6.72 4.47 -18.21
N VAL A 140 7.95 4.93 -17.94
CA VAL A 140 8.92 5.30 -18.98
C VAL A 140 10.15 4.39 -18.91
N PHE A 141 10.48 3.77 -20.05
CA PHE A 141 11.68 2.97 -20.26
C PHE A 141 12.66 3.71 -21.17
N GLU A 142 13.81 4.16 -20.66
CA GLU A 142 14.79 4.95 -21.41
C GLU A 142 16.14 4.21 -21.54
N GLY A 143 16.41 3.64 -22.73
CA GLY A 143 17.66 2.90 -23.00
C GLY A 143 17.86 1.63 -22.16
N VAL A 144 16.78 0.94 -21.82
CA VAL A 144 16.82 -0.24 -20.91
C VAL A 144 16.26 -1.50 -21.55
N THR A 145 16.73 -2.66 -21.09
CA THR A 145 16.06 -3.94 -21.36
C THR A 145 15.28 -4.37 -20.13
N ALA A 146 13.96 -4.40 -20.23
CA ALA A 146 13.06 -4.83 -19.16
C ALA A 146 12.45 -6.18 -19.52
N THR A 147 12.44 -7.11 -18.56
CA THR A 147 11.89 -8.46 -18.74
C THR A 147 10.99 -8.79 -17.55
N THR A 148 9.75 -9.18 -17.82
CA THR A 148 8.85 -9.72 -16.80
C THR A 148 7.92 -10.76 -17.44
N ASP A 149 7.44 -11.71 -16.65
CA ASP A 149 6.48 -12.73 -17.03
C ASP A 149 5.02 -12.30 -16.84
N HIS A 150 4.79 -11.04 -16.42
CA HIS A 150 3.46 -10.49 -16.23
C HIS A 150 3.28 -9.11 -16.89
N TRP A 151 2.07 -8.58 -16.78
CA TRP A 151 1.68 -7.28 -17.31
C TRP A 151 2.44 -6.11 -16.69
N ILE A 152 2.79 -5.13 -17.52
CA ILE A 152 3.18 -3.77 -17.13
C ILE A 152 2.01 -2.87 -17.48
N THR A 153 1.53 -2.07 -16.53
CA THR A 153 0.37 -1.20 -16.76
C THR A 153 0.57 0.23 -16.29
N ALA A 154 -0.19 1.17 -16.85
CA ALA A 154 -0.17 2.57 -16.44
C ALA A 154 -1.55 3.21 -16.59
N ASN A 155 -1.94 4.05 -15.63
CA ASN A 155 -3.16 4.86 -15.70
C ASN A 155 -3.00 6.08 -16.62
N ASN A 156 -1.84 6.31 -17.22
CA ASN A 156 -1.72 7.22 -18.35
C ASN A 156 -1.03 6.54 -19.55
N GLU A 157 0.29 6.68 -19.68
CA GLU A 157 1.03 6.17 -20.84
C GLU A 157 2.15 5.20 -20.43
N VAL A 158 2.41 4.20 -21.30
CA VAL A 158 3.65 3.41 -21.21
C VAL A 158 4.53 3.76 -22.41
N GLU A 159 5.68 4.39 -22.14
CA GLU A 159 6.63 4.83 -23.17
C GLU A 159 7.93 4.02 -23.12
N ALA A 160 8.41 3.58 -24.29
CA ALA A 160 9.75 3.06 -24.48
C ALA A 160 10.52 3.95 -25.47
N SER A 161 11.57 4.61 -24.99
CA SER A 161 12.40 5.54 -25.75
C SER A 161 13.89 5.21 -25.64
N SER A 162 14.69 5.76 -26.56
CA SER A 162 16.14 5.55 -26.54
C SER A 162 16.81 6.44 -25.48
N GLY A 163 17.70 5.86 -24.68
CA GLY A 163 18.51 6.55 -23.66
C GLY A 163 19.99 6.27 -23.87
N ALA A 164 20.84 7.30 -23.74
CA ALA A 164 22.30 7.19 -23.86
C ALA A 164 22.80 6.44 -25.13
N GLY A 165 22.05 6.52 -26.24
CA GLY A 165 22.38 5.86 -27.51
C GLY A 165 21.93 4.39 -27.64
N PHE A 166 21.19 3.86 -26.66
CA PHE A 166 20.61 2.52 -26.70
C PHE A 166 19.08 2.59 -26.80
N ALA A 167 18.48 1.67 -27.55
CA ALA A 167 17.03 1.52 -27.64
C ALA A 167 16.50 0.72 -26.44
N SER A 168 15.25 0.99 -26.03
CA SER A 168 14.58 0.21 -25.00
C SER A 168 13.96 -1.06 -25.57
N HIS A 169 14.14 -2.19 -24.89
CA HIS A 169 13.54 -3.48 -25.25
C HIS A 169 12.73 -4.01 -24.07
N VAL A 170 11.41 -4.04 -24.21
CA VAL A 170 10.50 -4.47 -23.15
C VAL A 170 9.89 -5.82 -23.53
N HIS A 171 10.27 -6.86 -22.81
CA HIS A 171 9.78 -8.23 -22.96
C HIS A 171 8.70 -8.50 -21.91
N ALA A 172 7.52 -7.94 -22.15
CA ALA A 172 6.36 -8.05 -21.27
C ALA A 172 5.08 -7.77 -22.05
N GLU A 173 3.95 -8.19 -21.51
CA GLU A 173 2.63 -7.69 -21.92
C GLU A 173 2.43 -6.29 -21.34
N VAL A 174 1.90 -5.36 -22.12
CA VAL A 174 1.82 -3.93 -21.75
C VAL A 174 0.41 -3.41 -21.99
N ALA A 175 -0.17 -2.74 -20.98
CA ALA A 175 -1.43 -2.02 -21.12
C ALA A 175 -1.33 -0.59 -20.60
N ALA A 176 -2.06 0.34 -21.21
CA ALA A 176 -2.14 1.70 -20.69
C ALA A 176 -3.52 2.31 -20.96
N GLN A 177 -3.96 3.25 -20.13
CA GLN A 177 -5.23 3.96 -20.35
C GLN A 177 -5.19 4.80 -21.63
N SER A 178 -4.12 5.56 -21.84
CA SER A 178 -4.03 6.55 -22.92
C SER A 178 -3.32 5.99 -24.14
N ALA A 179 -2.09 5.50 -23.98
CA ALA A 179 -1.28 5.03 -25.10
C ALA A 179 -0.13 4.10 -24.65
N VAL A 180 0.32 3.26 -25.58
CA VAL A 180 1.57 2.49 -25.47
C VAL A 180 2.45 2.89 -26.65
N VAL A 181 3.55 3.59 -26.39
CA VAL A 181 4.36 4.25 -27.42
C VAL A 181 5.81 3.78 -27.37
N ALA A 182 6.34 3.43 -28.55
CA ALA A 182 7.75 3.09 -28.71
C ALA A 182 8.40 4.04 -29.73
N SER A 183 9.54 4.63 -29.35
CA SER A 183 10.29 5.60 -30.15
C SER A 183 11.79 5.30 -30.14
N GLY A 184 12.56 5.93 -31.04
CA GLY A 184 14.03 5.82 -31.04
C GLY A 184 14.58 4.41 -31.33
N GLY A 185 13.82 3.56 -32.01
CA GLY A 185 14.20 2.16 -32.27
C GLY A 185 13.81 1.18 -31.16
N SER A 186 13.15 1.67 -30.10
CA SER A 186 12.66 0.86 -28.99
C SER A 186 11.50 -0.04 -29.41
N GLN A 187 11.30 -1.15 -28.70
CA GLN A 187 10.31 -2.17 -29.05
C GLN A 187 9.68 -2.80 -27.81
N PHE A 188 8.37 -3.02 -27.88
CA PHE A 188 7.64 -3.95 -27.02
C PHE A 188 7.54 -5.30 -27.73
N HIS A 189 7.94 -6.37 -27.04
CA HIS A 189 7.97 -7.72 -27.61
C HIS A 189 6.76 -8.58 -27.22
N GLY A 190 5.96 -8.14 -26.25
CA GLY A 190 4.68 -8.75 -25.89
C GLY A 190 3.49 -8.02 -26.49
N THR A 191 2.28 -8.45 -26.11
CA THR A 191 1.04 -7.79 -26.55
C THR A 191 0.93 -6.41 -25.90
N THR A 192 0.63 -5.39 -26.71
CA THR A 192 0.32 -4.04 -26.25
C THR A 192 -1.17 -3.76 -26.43
N THR A 193 -1.85 -3.22 -25.43
CA THR A 193 -3.28 -2.86 -25.54
C THR A 193 -3.61 -1.57 -24.79
N THR A 194 -4.65 -0.88 -25.24
CA THR A 194 -5.31 0.19 -24.48
C THR A 194 -6.70 -0.22 -23.99
N ASP A 195 -7.13 -1.44 -24.33
CA ASP A 195 -8.43 -1.97 -23.93
C ASP A 195 -8.39 -2.41 -22.46
N GLY A 196 -9.37 -1.99 -21.67
CA GLY A 196 -9.50 -2.36 -20.27
C GLY A 196 -10.41 -1.42 -19.49
N ASP A 197 -10.68 -1.79 -18.23
CA ASP A 197 -11.39 -0.95 -17.27
C ASP A 197 -10.35 -0.03 -16.60
N TRP A 198 -10.34 1.23 -17.02
CA TRP A 198 -9.41 2.27 -16.55
C TRP A 198 -10.16 3.43 -15.89
N PRO A 199 -9.53 4.18 -14.97
CA PRO A 199 -8.20 3.92 -14.38
C PRO A 199 -8.25 2.75 -13.39
N LEU A 200 -7.14 2.01 -13.27
CA LEU A 200 -6.99 0.99 -12.24
C LEU A 200 -6.91 1.68 -10.87
N ALA A 201 -7.71 1.19 -9.92
CA ALA A 201 -7.76 1.75 -8.58
C ALA A 201 -6.41 1.58 -7.86
N MET A 202 -5.85 2.70 -7.41
CA MET A 202 -4.62 2.74 -6.62
C MET A 202 -4.91 2.68 -5.12
N PRO A 203 -3.96 2.17 -4.31
CA PRO A 203 -4.02 2.37 -2.87
C PRO A 203 -4.09 3.86 -2.54
N ASP A 204 -4.84 4.23 -1.51
CA ASP A 204 -4.92 5.62 -1.05
C ASP A 204 -3.52 6.11 -0.64
N PRO A 205 -2.96 7.14 -1.31
CA PRO A 205 -1.61 7.62 -1.05
C PRO A 205 -1.44 8.17 0.37
N ALA A 206 -2.51 8.62 1.03
CA ALA A 206 -2.45 9.15 2.38
C ALA A 206 -2.29 8.05 3.43
N THR A 207 -2.86 6.86 3.19
CA THR A 207 -2.99 5.80 4.20
C THR A 207 -2.27 4.49 3.83
N VAL A 208 -1.81 4.34 2.57
CA VAL A 208 -1.17 3.10 2.08
C VAL A 208 0.04 2.68 2.91
N MET A 209 0.79 3.63 3.47
CA MET A 209 1.97 3.35 4.29
C MET A 209 1.68 3.28 5.78
N ASP A 210 0.49 3.65 6.27
CA ASP A 210 0.21 3.74 7.71
C ASP A 210 0.44 2.41 8.42
N TYR A 211 0.00 1.31 7.81
CA TYR A 211 0.25 -0.03 8.33
C TYR A 211 1.74 -0.34 8.43
N TYR A 212 2.52 -0.02 7.39
CA TYR A 212 3.95 -0.29 7.35
C TYR A 212 4.75 0.64 8.28
N LEU A 213 4.31 1.88 8.48
CA LEU A 213 4.92 2.82 9.41
C LEU A 213 4.60 2.43 10.87
N ALA A 214 3.40 1.94 11.14
CA ALA A 214 3.01 1.50 12.48
C ALA A 214 3.69 0.18 12.89
N ASN A 215 3.95 -0.72 11.94
CA ASN A 215 4.49 -2.06 12.20
C ASN A 215 5.97 -2.23 11.80
N GLY A 216 6.54 -1.29 11.05
CA GLY A 216 7.90 -1.34 10.54
C GLY A 216 8.94 -0.78 11.51
N THR A 217 10.20 -1.11 11.25
CA THR A 217 11.35 -0.42 11.87
C THR A 217 11.95 0.52 10.84
N ALA A 218 11.99 1.82 11.14
CA ALA A 218 12.63 2.79 10.26
C ALA A 218 14.15 2.52 10.22
N ILE A 219 14.69 2.34 9.01
CA ILE A 219 16.13 2.29 8.76
C ILE A 219 16.48 3.64 8.14
N ASP A 220 17.42 4.36 8.76
CA ASP A 220 17.91 5.61 8.16
C ASP A 220 18.68 5.25 6.88
N VAL A 221 18.46 6.01 5.80
CA VAL A 221 19.20 5.81 4.55
C VAL A 221 20.71 5.93 4.75
N ASN A 222 21.14 6.70 5.76
CA ASN A 222 22.55 6.84 6.14
C ASN A 222 23.12 5.59 6.83
N ASP A 223 22.29 4.67 7.29
CA ASP A 223 22.72 3.38 7.84
C ASP A 223 22.98 2.34 6.73
N LEU A 224 22.60 2.65 5.49
CA LEU A 224 22.88 1.78 4.34
C LEU A 224 24.36 1.89 3.97
N PRO A 225 25.06 0.76 3.80
CA PRO A 225 26.49 0.80 3.50
C PRO A 225 26.72 1.34 2.07
N THR A 226 27.47 2.44 1.98
CA THR A 226 27.82 3.08 0.70
C THR A 226 29.11 2.47 0.14
N TRP A 227 28.96 1.41 -0.66
CA TRP A 227 30.10 0.60 -1.13
C TRP A 227 31.08 1.31 -2.08
N ASP A 228 30.71 2.46 -2.65
CA ASP A 228 31.56 3.25 -3.57
C ASP A 228 31.93 4.65 -3.04
N ALA A 229 31.64 4.96 -1.78
CA ALA A 229 32.00 6.26 -1.22
C ALA A 229 33.50 6.31 -0.89
N ASN A 230 34.18 7.36 -1.38
CA ASN A 230 35.55 7.63 -0.94
C ASN A 230 35.53 7.95 0.56
N LEU A 231 36.32 7.20 1.34
CA LEU A 231 36.37 7.36 2.80
C LEU A 231 37.14 8.61 3.24
N LEU A 232 37.89 9.24 2.34
CA LEU A 232 38.65 10.44 2.65
C LEU A 232 37.78 11.69 2.50
N ASP A 233 38.02 12.67 3.36
CA ASP A 233 37.46 14.02 3.29
C ASP A 233 38.35 14.87 2.37
N ASN A 234 37.74 15.51 1.36
CA ASN A 234 38.43 16.24 0.30
C ASN A 234 39.63 15.50 -0.36
N PRO A 235 39.43 14.29 -0.91
CA PRO A 235 40.50 13.55 -1.59
C PRO A 235 40.95 14.20 -2.89
N GLY A 236 40.08 15.02 -3.50
CA GLY A 236 40.37 15.76 -4.72
C GLY A 236 41.24 16.99 -4.51
N MET A 237 41.46 17.44 -3.27
CA MET A 237 42.20 18.68 -2.95
C MET A 237 41.56 19.93 -3.58
N GLU A 238 40.24 19.90 -3.79
CA GLU A 238 39.51 20.99 -4.45
C GLU A 238 38.73 21.79 -3.40
N GLY A 239 38.66 23.11 -3.56
CA GLY A 239 37.85 23.96 -2.69
C GLY A 239 38.20 25.45 -2.76
N PRO A 240 37.23 26.35 -2.97
CA PRO A 240 37.32 27.71 -2.47
C PRO A 240 36.97 27.75 -0.97
N PRO A 241 37.21 28.86 -0.25
CA PRO A 241 36.87 29.00 1.17
C PRO A 241 35.39 28.62 1.45
N PRO A 242 35.08 28.00 2.60
CA PRO A 242 35.90 27.88 3.80
C PRO A 242 36.91 26.74 3.79
N ASP A 243 36.85 25.82 2.82
CA ASP A 243 37.66 24.60 2.81
C ASP A 243 38.85 24.72 1.86
N PRO A 244 40.01 25.29 2.29
CA PRO A 244 41.18 25.39 1.43
C PRO A 244 41.63 23.99 0.97
N PRO A 245 42.40 23.88 -0.13
CA PRO A 245 42.90 22.59 -0.66
C PRO A 245 43.67 21.72 0.35
N THR A 246 44.12 22.29 1.46
CA THR A 246 44.83 21.59 2.55
C THR A 246 43.91 21.15 3.70
N GLN A 247 42.63 21.50 3.68
CA GLN A 247 41.71 21.18 4.78
C GLN A 247 41.50 19.67 4.87
N HIS A 248 41.39 19.15 6.10
CA HIS A 248 41.32 17.72 6.43
C HIS A 248 42.61 16.92 6.18
N TRP A 249 43.69 17.59 5.74
CA TRP A 249 45.01 17.00 5.61
C TRP A 249 45.96 17.62 6.63
N PHE A 250 46.78 16.78 7.28
CA PHE A 250 47.79 17.24 8.24
C PHE A 250 49.19 16.73 7.89
N PRO A 251 50.24 17.51 8.18
CA PRO A 251 51.61 17.06 7.97
C PRO A 251 52.00 16.00 9.02
N VAL A 252 52.65 14.94 8.54
CA VAL A 252 53.41 14.02 9.38
C VAL A 252 54.88 14.45 9.35
N GLY A 253 55.51 14.52 10.52
CA GLY A 253 56.90 14.95 10.66
C GLY A 253 57.08 16.46 10.48
N ALA A 254 58.25 16.88 10.00
CA ALA A 254 58.64 18.29 9.94
C ALA A 254 58.20 19.01 8.65
N CYS A 255 57.43 18.35 7.78
CA CYS A 255 57.06 18.93 6.49
C CYS A 255 55.94 19.98 6.59
N THR A 256 55.88 20.85 5.59
CA THR A 256 54.78 21.82 5.41
C THR A 256 53.93 21.40 4.21
N LEU A 257 52.62 21.38 4.41
CA LEU A 257 51.64 21.14 3.35
C LEU A 257 51.13 22.45 2.77
N SER A 258 51.05 22.53 1.44
CA SER A 258 50.44 23.64 0.73
C SER A 258 49.74 23.15 -0.55
N ALA A 259 48.83 23.97 -1.08
CA ALA A 259 48.23 23.71 -2.38
C ALA A 259 49.24 23.97 -3.51
N ASP A 260 49.32 23.09 -4.50
CA ASP A 260 50.05 23.31 -5.76
C ASP A 260 49.07 23.33 -6.94
N GLY A 261 48.98 24.46 -7.62
CA GLY A 261 48.16 24.61 -8.83
C GLY A 261 48.87 24.20 -10.12
N VAL A 262 50.17 23.89 -10.06
CA VAL A 262 51.03 23.67 -11.24
C VAL A 262 51.16 22.18 -11.57
N LYS A 263 51.55 21.33 -10.60
CA LYS A 263 51.58 19.88 -10.79
C LYS A 263 50.35 19.24 -10.14
N LYS A 264 49.46 18.70 -10.96
CA LYS A 264 48.20 18.05 -10.54
C LYS A 264 47.82 16.94 -11.50
N ASP A 265 46.99 16.02 -11.04
CA ASP A 265 46.47 14.91 -11.85
C ASP A 265 45.18 15.35 -12.56
N GLU A 266 44.17 15.70 -11.76
CA GLU A 266 42.89 16.25 -12.19
C GLU A 266 42.54 17.46 -11.30
N GLY A 267 41.58 18.29 -11.71
CA GLY A 267 41.16 19.47 -10.92
C GLY A 267 42.09 20.69 -11.02
N SER A 268 41.97 21.60 -10.05
CA SER A 268 42.67 22.88 -9.98
C SER A 268 43.95 22.79 -9.15
N TYR A 269 43.99 21.92 -8.14
CA TYR A 269 45.07 21.84 -7.16
C TYR A 269 45.52 20.40 -6.89
N SER A 270 46.72 20.27 -6.33
CA SER A 270 47.18 19.09 -5.62
C SER A 270 47.79 19.52 -4.28
N LEU A 271 48.18 18.54 -3.45
CA LEU A 271 48.85 18.80 -2.19
C LEU A 271 50.35 18.57 -2.32
N ILE A 272 51.14 19.61 -2.07
CA ILE A 272 52.60 19.51 -2.04
C ILE A 272 53.11 19.51 -0.60
N ALA A 273 53.99 18.56 -0.29
CA ALA A 273 54.72 18.49 0.98
C ALA A 273 56.17 18.96 0.76
N THR A 274 56.55 20.07 1.40
CA THR A 274 57.91 20.65 1.32
C THR A 274 58.61 20.61 2.68
N GLY A 275 59.93 20.85 2.73
CA GLY A 275 60.68 20.85 4.00
C GLY A 275 60.82 19.47 4.67
N ARG A 276 60.66 18.39 3.90
CA ARG A 276 60.79 17.01 4.41
C ARG A 276 62.21 16.73 4.90
N ALA A 277 62.35 16.24 6.13
CA ALA A 277 63.61 15.84 6.75
C ALA A 277 63.80 14.31 6.75
N ASN A 278 62.70 13.54 6.78
CA ASN A 278 62.71 12.08 6.79
C ASN A 278 61.83 11.49 5.68
N THR A 279 62.03 10.20 5.39
CA THR A 279 61.24 9.47 4.37
C THR A 279 59.78 9.27 4.75
N GLY A 280 59.44 9.36 6.05
CA GLY A 280 58.07 9.26 6.57
C GLY A 280 57.30 10.58 6.58
N ASP A 281 57.96 11.71 6.30
CA ASP A 281 57.29 13.00 6.31
C ASP A 281 56.35 13.12 5.11
N GLY A 282 55.14 13.63 5.28
CA GLY A 282 54.18 13.74 4.18
C GLY A 282 52.76 14.06 4.64
N PRO A 283 51.79 14.12 3.71
CA PRO A 283 50.40 14.36 4.03
C PRO A 283 49.74 13.10 4.61
N ALA A 284 48.89 13.29 5.62
CA ALA A 284 48.05 12.24 6.20
C ALA A 284 46.65 12.76 6.51
N GLN A 285 45.72 11.80 6.68
CA GLN A 285 44.35 12.03 7.10
C GLN A 285 43.90 10.92 8.06
N ASP A 286 43.05 11.28 9.03
CA ASP A 286 42.49 10.33 9.98
C ASP A 286 41.30 9.58 9.35
N VAL A 287 41.37 8.25 9.37
CA VAL A 287 40.35 7.34 8.85
C VAL A 287 39.68 6.53 9.97
N THR A 288 39.90 6.91 11.23
CA THR A 288 39.30 6.27 12.40
C THR A 288 37.77 6.31 12.30
N GLY A 289 37.12 5.16 12.55
CA GLY A 289 35.67 5.01 12.41
C GLY A 289 35.18 4.88 10.97
N LYS A 290 36.03 5.14 9.96
CA LYS A 290 35.70 4.98 8.54
C LYS A 290 36.16 3.62 7.98
N VAL A 291 37.10 2.97 8.67
CA VAL A 291 37.58 1.61 8.36
C VAL A 291 37.09 0.62 9.42
N MET A 292 36.68 -0.57 8.97
CA MET A 292 36.15 -1.65 9.80
C MET A 292 37.01 -2.92 9.66
N SER A 293 37.21 -3.63 10.76
CA SER A 293 37.95 -4.88 10.78
C SER A 293 37.24 -5.95 9.95
N GLY A 294 38.01 -6.70 9.14
CA GLY A 294 37.49 -7.81 8.33
C GLY A 294 36.96 -7.41 6.95
N LEU A 295 36.99 -6.13 6.59
CA LEU A 295 36.66 -5.65 5.24
C LEU A 295 37.92 -5.33 4.43
N ALA A 296 37.85 -5.57 3.12
CA ALA A 296 38.89 -5.20 2.17
C ALA A 296 38.60 -3.81 1.60
N TYR A 297 39.64 -2.97 1.49
CA TYR A 297 39.54 -1.61 0.96
C TYR A 297 40.45 -1.43 -0.24
N GLY A 298 39.94 -0.78 -1.29
CA GLY A 298 40.75 -0.32 -2.42
C GLY A 298 41.45 0.98 -2.06
N VAL A 299 42.78 1.01 -2.16
CA VAL A 299 43.56 2.23 -1.90
C VAL A 299 44.29 2.64 -3.17
N THR A 300 43.97 3.82 -3.68
CA THR A 300 44.58 4.39 -4.88
C THR A 300 45.06 5.80 -4.60
N VAL A 301 46.29 6.12 -5.03
CA VAL A 301 46.87 7.46 -4.89
C VAL A 301 47.58 7.85 -6.18
N ARG A 302 47.47 9.12 -6.53
CA ARG A 302 48.17 9.76 -7.65
C ARG A 302 49.19 10.70 -7.04
N ALA A 303 50.47 10.47 -7.31
CA ALA A 303 51.54 11.22 -6.67
C ALA A 303 52.69 11.46 -7.66
N ALA A 304 53.29 12.65 -7.56
CA ALA A 304 54.41 13.09 -8.38
C ALA A 304 55.46 13.81 -7.51
N THR A 305 56.71 13.82 -7.95
CA THR A 305 57.78 14.58 -7.29
C THR A 305 57.96 15.95 -7.93
N VAL A 306 58.34 16.96 -7.14
CA VAL A 306 58.62 18.31 -7.60
C VAL A 306 60.13 18.56 -7.53
N GLY A 307 60.83 18.34 -8.66
CA GLY A 307 62.27 18.50 -8.79
C GLY A 307 63.11 17.29 -8.33
N GLY A 308 64.31 17.13 -8.91
CA GLY A 308 65.24 16.01 -8.65
C GLY A 308 65.03 14.78 -9.55
N ASN A 309 66.06 13.92 -9.66
CA ASN A 309 66.08 12.74 -10.55
C ASN A 309 64.79 11.90 -10.45
N ASP A 310 64.24 11.54 -11.62
CA ASP A 310 62.89 10.99 -11.85
C ASP A 310 62.61 9.57 -11.30
N LYS A 311 63.29 9.15 -10.22
CA LYS A 311 63.18 7.80 -9.64
C LYS A 311 62.95 7.85 -8.13
N GLY A 312 61.85 8.46 -7.71
CA GLY A 312 61.36 8.40 -6.33
C GLY A 312 60.43 7.21 -6.11
N ARG A 313 60.55 6.52 -4.97
CA ARG A 313 59.54 5.54 -4.51
C ARG A 313 58.55 6.25 -3.58
N ILE A 314 57.27 6.22 -3.93
CA ILE A 314 56.18 6.67 -3.05
C ILE A 314 55.70 5.44 -2.26
N THR A 315 55.59 5.60 -0.95
CA THR A 315 55.07 4.55 -0.05
C THR A 315 53.84 5.10 0.63
N LEU A 316 52.76 4.32 0.63
CA LEU A 316 51.55 4.62 1.36
C LEU A 316 51.46 3.66 2.55
N THR A 317 51.26 4.22 3.73
CA THR A 317 51.25 3.48 4.99
C THR A 317 49.98 3.80 5.74
N VAL A 318 49.26 2.76 6.16
CA VAL A 318 48.18 2.87 7.13
C VAL A 318 48.76 2.52 8.49
N THR A 319 48.64 3.43 9.45
CA THR A 319 49.11 3.20 10.82
C THR A 319 47.92 3.20 11.76
N SER A 320 47.94 2.31 12.75
CA SER A 320 47.00 2.32 13.86
C SER A 320 47.75 2.81 15.09
N SER A 321 47.30 3.88 15.74
CA SER A 321 47.82 4.23 17.07
C SER A 321 46.86 3.72 18.13
N ILE A 322 47.37 2.99 19.11
CA ILE A 322 46.72 2.85 20.40
C ILE A 322 47.32 3.98 21.25
N ASP A 323 46.50 4.89 21.76
CA ASP A 323 46.91 6.02 22.61
C ASP A 323 47.73 7.15 21.96
N GLY A 324 47.57 7.41 20.66
CA GLY A 324 48.09 8.63 20.02
C GLY A 324 49.60 8.66 19.79
N VAL A 325 50.29 7.53 19.91
CA VAL A 325 51.69 7.37 19.49
C VAL A 325 51.72 6.62 18.16
N LEU A 326 52.22 7.28 17.11
CA LEU A 326 52.43 6.68 15.81
C LEU A 326 53.54 5.63 15.92
N SER A 327 53.21 4.35 15.70
CA SER A 327 54.17 3.23 15.60
C SER A 327 54.50 2.91 14.15
#